data_AF-A0AB40AI77-F1
#
_entry.id   AF-A0AB40AI77-F1
#
_cell.length_a   1.000
_cell.length_b   1.000
_cell.length_c   1.000
_cell.angle_alpha   90.00
_cell.angle_beta   90.00
_cell.angle_gamma   90.00
#
_symmetry.space_group_name_H-M   'P 1'
#
loop_
_entity.id
_entity.type
_entity.pdbx_description
1 polymer ?
#
loop_
_entity_poly.entity_id
_entity_poly.type
_entity_poly.pdbx_seq_one_letter_code
_entity_poly.pdbx_strand_id
1 'polypeptide(L)'
;MILKHPSNVGAFKEDCDYSKGKWVWDTERNIYNSSEWICPTRPTGYNCEMNGKDLEYLNWRWKPDGCELPKFEPYSFLNIIRGKTLAFVGDSLSLNQLNSLLCLVSQIYLYEGGKLIGCINCKDEKKLTKHETKFGLQKAFKTVFQYISKCEECKELFTLLRTYSPSHFEKGSWFDGGYCRRSHPLENEENAKQKLRSQWKTCEEFREVQLEELGRVRRNEEGGRKRYGVVDVSRASMLRVDAHPGFYYSNLVGRNVTDCLHWCMPGPPDMWNEILLEILKKDSIN
;
A
#
# COMPACT_ATOMS: atom_id res chain seq x y z
N MET A 1 12.10 -25.01 -11.28
CA MET A 1 10.72 -25.10 -10.77
C MET A 1 9.90 -24.10 -11.56
N ILE A 2 9.24 -24.55 -12.63
CA ILE A 2 8.43 -23.70 -13.51
C ILE A 2 7.00 -23.77 -12.98
N LEU A 3 6.50 -22.64 -12.46
CA LEU A 3 5.14 -22.51 -11.97
C LEU A 3 4.23 -22.35 -13.20
N LYS A 4 3.45 -23.38 -13.54
CA LYS A 4 2.39 -23.26 -14.54
C LYS A 4 1.11 -22.74 -13.88
N HIS A 5 0.68 -21.56 -14.31
CA HIS A 5 -0.60 -20.94 -14.02
C HIS A 5 -1.75 -21.75 -14.65
N PRO A 6 -2.95 -21.81 -14.04
CA PRO A 6 -4.17 -22.00 -14.82
C PRO A 6 -4.33 -20.77 -15.71
N SER A 7 -4.28 -21.03 -17.01
CA SER A 7 -4.48 -20.09 -18.10
C SER A 7 -5.88 -19.47 -18.04
N ASN A 8 -6.02 -18.36 -17.32
CA ASN A 8 -7.06 -17.34 -17.56
C ASN A 8 -6.78 -16.02 -16.81
N VAL A 9 -5.52 -15.57 -16.80
CA VAL A 9 -5.23 -14.17 -16.47
C VAL A 9 -5.60 -13.37 -17.71
N GLY A 10 -6.70 -12.64 -17.62
CA GLY A 10 -7.25 -11.85 -18.71
C GLY A 10 -6.18 -11.01 -19.40
N ALA A 11 -6.32 -10.87 -20.72
CA ALA A 11 -5.44 -10.12 -21.60
C ALA A 11 -4.93 -8.84 -20.93
N PHE A 12 -3.61 -8.72 -20.80
CA PHE A 12 -2.93 -7.51 -20.33
C PHE A 12 -3.36 -6.34 -21.23
N LYS A 13 -4.12 -5.40 -20.65
CA LYS A 13 -4.35 -4.10 -21.27
C LYS A 13 -3.08 -3.26 -21.18
N GLU A 14 -2.95 -2.33 -22.14
CA GLU A 14 -1.90 -1.32 -22.28
C GLU A 14 -1.43 -0.67 -20.97
N ASP A 15 -0.25 -0.06 -21.01
CA ASP A 15 0.40 0.63 -19.88
C ASP A 15 -0.57 1.56 -19.13
N CYS A 16 -1.03 1.10 -17.96
CA CYS A 16 -2.00 1.82 -17.13
C CYS A 16 -1.29 2.91 -16.32
N ASP A 17 -1.71 4.16 -16.48
CA ASP A 17 -1.26 5.27 -15.65
C ASP A 17 -2.05 5.29 -14.33
N TYR A 18 -1.51 4.64 -13.30
CA TYR A 18 -2.12 4.60 -11.97
C TYR A 18 -2.13 5.95 -11.24
N SER A 19 -1.41 6.97 -11.74
CA SER A 19 -1.28 8.28 -11.09
C SER A 19 -2.49 9.20 -11.31
N LYS A 20 -3.34 8.88 -12.30
CA LYS A 20 -4.53 9.66 -12.68
C LYS A 20 -5.78 8.83 -12.60
N GLY A 21 -6.84 9.42 -12.08
CA GLY A 21 -8.10 8.73 -11.88
C GLY A 21 -9.00 9.45 -10.89
N LYS A 22 -9.92 8.68 -10.31
CA LYS A 22 -10.88 9.18 -9.33
C LYS A 22 -11.19 8.12 -8.27
N TRP A 23 -11.57 8.59 -7.09
CA TRP A 23 -12.16 7.72 -6.07
C TRP A 23 -13.61 7.41 -6.44
N VAL A 24 -13.95 6.13 -6.46
CA VAL A 24 -15.30 5.64 -6.68
C VAL A 24 -15.79 4.89 -5.46
N TRP A 25 -17.07 5.04 -5.15
CA TRP A 25 -17.71 4.31 -4.07
C TRP A 25 -17.83 2.83 -4.44
N ASP A 26 -17.39 1.96 -3.55
CA ASP A 26 -17.28 0.50 -3.73
C ASP A 26 -17.45 -0.18 -2.36
N THR A 27 -18.68 -0.57 -2.02
CA THR A 27 -19.01 -1.28 -0.78
C THR A 27 -18.49 -2.71 -0.77
N GLU A 28 -18.06 -3.23 -1.92
CA GLU A 28 -17.47 -4.56 -2.03
C GLU A 28 -15.95 -4.52 -1.87
N ARG A 29 -15.34 -3.33 -1.69
CA ARG A 29 -13.89 -3.17 -1.61
C ARG A 29 -13.27 -4.06 -0.53
N ASN A 30 -13.93 -4.22 0.63
CA ASN A 30 -13.61 -5.14 1.75
C ASN A 30 -12.17 -5.67 1.70
N ILE A 31 -11.19 -4.80 1.98
CA ILE A 31 -9.76 -5.11 1.79
C ILE A 31 -9.30 -6.14 2.82
N TYR A 32 -9.54 -5.85 4.09
CA TYR A 32 -9.49 -6.76 5.23
C TYR A 32 -10.34 -6.14 6.33
N ASN A 33 -10.85 -6.95 7.26
CA ASN A 33 -11.56 -6.34 8.39
C ASN A 33 -10.55 -5.70 9.36
N SER A 34 -11.03 -4.75 10.13
CA SER A 34 -10.30 -4.09 11.22
C SER A 34 -10.07 -4.97 12.45
N SER A 35 -10.26 -6.29 12.40
CA SER A 35 -10.04 -7.12 13.58
C SER A 35 -8.54 -7.18 13.87
N GLU A 36 -8.15 -7.01 15.13
CA GLU A 36 -6.73 -7.12 15.54
C GLU A 36 -6.11 -8.46 15.16
N TRP A 37 -6.92 -9.54 15.15
CA TRP A 37 -6.50 -10.85 14.67
C TRP A 37 -6.07 -10.89 13.19
N ILE A 38 -6.64 -10.02 12.35
CA ILE A 38 -6.32 -9.97 10.91
C ILE A 38 -5.11 -9.08 10.66
N CYS A 39 -4.89 -8.01 11.43
CA CYS A 39 -3.65 -7.24 11.35
C CYS A 39 -3.00 -6.99 12.71
N PRO A 40 -2.19 -7.95 13.20
CA PRO A 40 -1.54 -7.83 14.51
C PRO A 40 -0.45 -6.75 14.55
N THR A 41 0.05 -6.33 13.38
CA THR A 41 1.11 -5.32 13.25
C THR A 41 0.58 -3.90 13.17
N ARG A 42 -0.75 -3.70 13.14
CA ARG A 42 -1.34 -2.38 13.03
C ARG A 42 -1.15 -1.60 14.34
N PRO A 43 -0.52 -0.42 14.31
CA PRO A 43 -0.44 0.43 15.50
C PRO A 43 -1.83 0.88 15.97
N THR A 44 -2.06 0.86 17.28
CA THR A 44 -3.31 1.30 17.93
C THR A 44 -3.74 2.70 17.45
N GLY A 45 -2.78 3.61 17.29
CA GLY A 45 -2.95 4.97 16.74
C GLY A 45 -3.69 5.04 15.41
N TYR A 46 -3.53 4.02 14.57
CA TYR A 46 -4.05 3.99 13.20
C TYR A 46 -5.24 3.03 13.05
N ASN A 47 -5.65 2.36 14.14
CA ASN A 47 -6.86 1.54 14.20
C ASN A 47 -8.10 2.43 14.42
N CYS A 48 -8.47 3.18 13.38
CA CYS A 48 -9.52 4.19 13.47
C CYS A 48 -10.89 3.63 13.84
N GLU A 49 -11.21 2.40 13.44
CA GLU A 49 -12.45 1.72 13.86
C GLU A 49 -12.51 1.54 15.37
N MET A 50 -11.47 0.95 15.95
CA MET A 50 -11.39 0.76 17.39
C MET A 50 -11.40 2.09 18.14
N ASN A 51 -10.85 3.14 17.55
CA ASN A 51 -10.84 4.48 18.13
C ASN A 51 -12.17 5.25 17.95
N GLY A 52 -13.17 4.65 17.30
CA GLY A 52 -14.54 5.17 17.17
C GLY A 52 -14.80 6.03 15.93
N LYS A 53 -13.92 6.00 14.92
CA LYS A 53 -14.13 6.70 13.66
C LYS A 53 -15.17 5.97 12.81
N ASP A 54 -16.04 6.74 12.18
CA ASP A 54 -16.94 6.24 11.13
C ASP A 54 -16.16 5.57 9.99
N LEU A 55 -16.71 4.47 9.44
CA LEU A 55 -16.02 3.58 8.51
C LEU A 55 -16.37 3.82 7.04
N GLU A 56 -17.19 4.82 6.71
CA GLU A 56 -17.57 5.12 5.32
C GLU A 56 -16.36 5.40 4.43
N TYR A 57 -15.26 5.93 5.00
CA TYR A 57 -14.00 6.16 4.28
C TYR A 57 -13.40 4.86 3.70
N LEU A 58 -13.76 3.68 4.20
CA LEU A 58 -13.28 2.39 3.69
C LEU A 58 -13.96 1.98 2.37
N ASN A 59 -15.10 2.57 2.04
CA ASN A 59 -15.88 2.24 0.85
C ASN A 59 -15.42 2.99 -0.40
N TRP A 60 -14.21 3.53 -0.42
CA TRP A 60 -13.65 4.24 -1.57
C TRP A 60 -12.52 3.44 -2.22
N ARG A 61 -12.65 3.17 -3.52
CA ARG A 61 -11.62 2.56 -4.37
C ARG A 61 -11.04 3.56 -5.35
N TRP A 62 -9.72 3.54 -5.54
CA TRP A 62 -9.09 4.31 -6.61
C TRP A 62 -9.35 3.63 -7.96
N LYS A 63 -9.92 4.37 -8.90
CA LYS A 63 -10.14 3.93 -10.28
C LYS A 63 -9.29 4.79 -11.21
N PRO A 64 -8.18 4.24 -11.74
CA PRO A 64 -7.39 4.91 -12.75
C PRO A 64 -8.18 5.23 -14.02
N ASP A 65 -7.74 6.23 -14.76
CA ASP A 65 -8.34 6.56 -16.05
C ASP A 65 -7.98 5.48 -17.09
N GLY A 66 -8.98 4.89 -17.74
CA GLY A 66 -8.78 3.93 -18.85
C GLY A 66 -8.50 2.47 -18.45
N CYS A 67 -8.30 2.19 -17.16
CA CYS A 67 -7.99 0.85 -16.64
C CYS A 67 -8.62 0.60 -15.26
N GLU A 68 -8.48 -0.63 -14.77
CA GLU A 68 -8.86 -0.99 -13.40
C GLU A 68 -7.60 -1.20 -12.58
N LEU A 69 -7.63 -0.77 -11.32
CA LEU A 69 -6.64 -1.16 -10.31
C LEU A 69 -7.18 -2.43 -9.61
N PRO A 70 -6.56 -3.61 -9.81
CA PRO A 70 -6.98 -4.83 -9.15
C PRO A 70 -6.81 -4.72 -7.62
N LYS A 71 -7.65 -5.46 -6.88
CA LYS A 71 -7.46 -5.65 -5.44
C LYS A 71 -6.10 -6.34 -5.19
N PHE A 72 -5.49 -6.00 -4.07
CA PHE A 72 -4.23 -6.61 -3.67
C PHE A 72 -4.38 -8.13 -3.51
N GLU A 73 -3.52 -8.88 -4.19
CA GLU A 73 -3.54 -10.35 -4.16
C GLU A 73 -2.26 -10.86 -3.46
N PRO A 74 -2.37 -11.37 -2.21
CA PRO A 74 -1.21 -11.72 -1.40
C PRO A 74 -0.30 -12.79 -2.01
N TYR A 75 -0.82 -13.79 -2.72
CA TYR A 75 0.02 -14.84 -3.33
C TYR A 75 0.90 -14.29 -4.43
N SER A 76 0.33 -13.46 -5.30
CA SER A 76 1.02 -12.80 -6.39
C SER A 76 2.18 -11.98 -5.85
N PHE A 77 1.92 -11.17 -4.81
CA PHE A 77 2.96 -10.39 -4.17
C PHE A 77 4.06 -11.28 -3.58
N LEU A 78 3.70 -12.23 -2.71
CA LEU A 78 4.65 -13.13 -2.04
C LEU A 78 5.46 -13.99 -3.03
N ASN A 79 4.88 -14.34 -4.18
CA ASN A 79 5.56 -15.07 -5.23
C ASN A 79 6.59 -14.19 -5.96
N ILE A 80 6.25 -12.93 -6.27
CA ILE A 80 7.17 -11.98 -6.92
C ILE A 80 8.37 -11.64 -6.03
N ILE A 81 8.14 -11.50 -4.73
CA ILE A 81 9.20 -11.18 -3.75
C ILE A 81 9.93 -12.42 -3.22
N ARG A 82 9.56 -13.64 -3.63
CA ARG A 82 10.19 -14.87 -3.15
C ARG A 82 11.68 -14.88 -3.48
N GLY A 83 12.52 -15.08 -2.46
CA GLY A 83 13.98 -15.08 -2.62
C GLY A 83 14.58 -13.67 -2.80
N LYS A 84 13.78 -12.61 -2.69
CA LYS A 84 14.20 -11.21 -2.74
C LYS A 84 14.07 -10.57 -1.36
N THR A 85 14.84 -9.51 -1.13
CA THR A 85 14.69 -8.66 0.06
C THR A 85 13.98 -7.38 -0.34
N LEU A 86 12.81 -7.11 0.25
CA LEU A 86 12.12 -5.82 0.12
C LEU A 86 12.44 -4.96 1.33
N ALA A 87 12.93 -3.74 1.10
CA ALA A 87 13.21 -2.76 2.14
C ALA A 87 12.39 -1.48 1.89
N PHE A 88 11.70 -1.01 2.93
CA PHE A 88 11.09 0.31 2.94
C PHE A 88 12.09 1.29 3.58
N VAL A 89 12.52 2.29 2.82
CA VAL A 89 13.42 3.35 3.30
C VAL A 89 12.68 4.67 3.23
N GLY A 90 12.62 5.40 4.33
CA GLY A 90 11.96 6.70 4.38
C GLY A 90 11.54 7.10 5.78
N ASP A 91 10.43 7.82 5.85
CA ASP A 91 9.87 8.43 7.04
C ASP A 91 8.80 7.55 7.72
N SER A 92 8.04 8.13 8.66
CA SER A 92 6.94 7.45 9.34
C SER A 92 5.80 7.04 8.39
N LEU A 93 5.64 7.69 7.23
CA LEU A 93 4.66 7.31 6.22
C LEU A 93 5.13 6.06 5.45
N SER A 94 6.44 5.83 5.34
CA SER A 94 6.98 4.56 4.82
C SER A 94 6.69 3.41 5.78
N LEU A 95 6.77 3.66 7.10
CA LEU A 95 6.34 2.70 8.11
C LEU A 95 4.81 2.47 8.05
N ASN A 96 4.02 3.51 7.79
CA ASN A 96 2.56 3.39 7.62
C ASN A 96 2.21 2.48 6.43
N GLN A 97 2.91 2.63 5.31
CA GLN A 97 2.78 1.75 4.13
C GLN A 97 3.21 0.32 4.42
N LEU A 98 4.35 0.13 5.10
CA LEU A 98 4.84 -1.19 5.50
C LEU A 98 3.84 -1.90 6.41
N ASN A 99 3.29 -1.22 7.41
CA ASN A 99 2.29 -1.81 8.30
C ASN A 99 1.04 -2.25 7.54
N SER A 100 0.57 -1.44 6.58
CA SER A 100 -0.53 -1.83 5.68
C SER A 100 -0.18 -3.05 4.83
N LEU A 101 1.03 -3.10 4.27
CA LEU A 101 1.48 -4.25 3.50
C LEU A 101 1.49 -5.52 4.35
N LEU A 102 1.97 -5.42 5.60
CA LEU A 102 1.96 -6.52 6.56
C LEU A 102 0.53 -6.98 6.87
N CYS A 103 -0.44 -6.07 6.97
CA CYS A 103 -1.86 -6.44 7.08
C CYS A 103 -2.36 -7.16 5.82
N LEU A 104 -2.02 -6.67 4.64
CA LEU A 104 -2.46 -7.25 3.37
C LEU A 104 -1.91 -8.67 3.17
N VAL A 105 -0.68 -8.93 3.61
CA VAL A 105 -0.05 -10.25 3.50
C VAL A 105 -0.21 -11.10 4.76
N SER A 106 -0.90 -10.65 5.81
CA SER A 106 -1.05 -11.42 7.05
C SER A 106 -1.99 -12.62 6.89
N GLN A 107 -2.94 -12.53 5.95
CA GLN A 107 -3.85 -13.60 5.59
C GLN A 107 -3.24 -14.45 4.48
N ILE A 108 -2.70 -15.62 4.84
CA ILE A 108 -1.93 -16.47 3.92
C ILE A 108 -2.51 -17.87 3.88
N TYR A 109 -3.21 -18.22 2.82
CA TYR A 109 -3.43 -19.57 2.31
C TYR A 109 -2.10 -20.19 1.84
N LEU A 110 -1.73 -21.32 2.43
CA LEU A 110 -0.46 -21.98 2.21
C LEU A 110 -0.65 -23.02 1.10
N TYR A 111 0.25 -23.03 0.11
CA TYR A 111 0.22 -23.99 -0.98
C TYR A 111 1.53 -24.79 -1.04
N GLU A 112 1.45 -26.09 -1.29
CA GLU A 112 2.61 -26.97 -1.55
C GLU A 112 2.32 -27.84 -2.78
N GLY A 113 3.20 -27.79 -3.78
CA GLY A 113 2.99 -28.51 -5.05
C GLY A 113 1.73 -28.07 -5.82
N GLY A 114 1.29 -26.81 -5.65
CA GLY A 114 0.05 -26.29 -6.25
C GLY A 114 -1.23 -26.68 -5.52
N LYS A 115 -1.14 -27.46 -4.43
CA LYS A 115 -2.28 -27.84 -3.58
C LYS A 115 -2.38 -26.92 -2.37
N LEU A 116 -3.58 -26.45 -2.06
CA LEU A 116 -3.88 -25.71 -0.84
C LEU A 116 -3.72 -26.64 0.38
N ILE A 117 -2.78 -26.32 1.27
CA ILE A 117 -2.44 -27.15 2.45
C ILE A 117 -2.93 -26.55 3.77
N GLY A 118 -3.29 -25.26 3.80
CA GLY A 118 -3.79 -24.61 5.01
C GLY A 118 -3.84 -23.10 4.90
N CYS A 119 -3.96 -22.39 6.02
CA CYS A 119 -3.91 -20.93 6.05
C CYS A 119 -3.34 -20.36 7.37
N ILE A 120 -2.94 -19.09 7.36
CA ILE A 120 -2.59 -18.25 8.51
C ILE A 120 -3.57 -17.06 8.54
N ASN A 121 -4.17 -16.78 9.70
CA ASN A 121 -5.11 -15.67 9.93
C ASN A 121 -6.34 -15.59 8.98
N CYS A 122 -6.81 -16.71 8.42
CA CYS A 122 -7.95 -16.73 7.47
C CYS A 122 -9.32 -16.94 8.15
N LYS A 123 -10.30 -16.10 7.77
CA LYS A 123 -11.60 -15.96 8.46
C LYS A 123 -12.44 -17.24 8.52
N ASP A 124 -12.52 -18.03 7.44
CA ASP A 124 -13.27 -19.29 7.43
C ASP A 124 -13.00 -20.13 6.18
N GLU A 125 -12.75 -21.43 6.37
CA GLU A 125 -13.43 -22.55 5.69
C GLU A 125 -13.26 -23.77 6.61
N LYS A 126 -14.35 -24.45 6.97
CA LYS A 126 -14.38 -25.62 7.87
C LYS A 126 -13.56 -26.85 7.39
N LYS A 127 -12.68 -26.68 6.39
CA LYS A 127 -11.84 -27.70 5.75
C LYS A 127 -10.35 -27.33 5.65
N LEU A 128 -9.94 -26.12 6.05
CA LEU A 128 -8.53 -25.69 5.92
C LEU A 128 -7.78 -25.79 7.25
N THR A 129 -6.60 -26.41 7.20
CA THR A 129 -5.67 -26.49 8.34
C THR A 129 -5.19 -25.09 8.71
N LYS A 130 -5.47 -24.63 9.92
CA LYS A 130 -4.96 -23.36 10.43
C LYS A 130 -3.53 -23.56 10.96
N HIS A 131 -2.60 -22.80 10.43
CA HIS A 131 -1.20 -22.78 10.84
C HIS A 131 -0.89 -21.51 11.63
N GLU A 132 0.04 -21.62 12.57
CA GLU A 132 0.62 -20.46 13.25
C GLU A 132 1.54 -19.69 12.29
N THR A 133 1.72 -18.38 12.55
CA THR A 133 2.67 -17.53 11.82
C THR A 133 4.07 -18.13 11.73
N LYS A 134 4.51 -18.85 12.77
CA LYS A 134 5.81 -19.55 12.82
C LYS A 134 6.00 -20.53 11.65
N PHE A 135 4.95 -21.27 11.27
CA PHE A 135 5.02 -22.24 10.16
C PHE A 135 5.29 -21.53 8.82
N GLY A 136 4.56 -20.44 8.56
CA GLY A 136 4.75 -19.61 7.36
C GLY A 136 6.15 -19.03 7.30
N LEU A 137 6.64 -18.47 8.42
CA LEU A 137 8.00 -17.93 8.52
C LEU A 137 9.05 -19.02 8.27
N GLN A 138 8.94 -20.19 8.90
CA GLN A 138 9.88 -21.30 8.68
C GLN A 138 9.95 -21.72 7.21
N LYS A 139 8.81 -21.85 6.53
CA LYS A 139 8.76 -22.19 5.10
C LYS A 139 9.37 -21.07 4.23
N ALA A 140 9.07 -19.82 4.52
CA ALA A 140 9.60 -18.66 3.81
C ALA A 140 11.13 -18.58 3.94
N PHE A 141 11.66 -18.57 5.17
CA PHE A 141 13.09 -18.49 5.44
C PHE A 141 13.86 -19.70 4.89
N LYS A 142 13.32 -20.92 5.02
CA LYS A 142 13.94 -22.11 4.41
C LYS A 142 14.08 -21.94 2.89
N THR A 143 13.04 -21.46 2.22
CA THR A 143 13.04 -21.26 0.76
C THR A 143 14.05 -20.18 0.36
N VAL A 144 14.06 -19.05 1.07
CA VAL A 144 14.98 -17.93 0.82
C VAL A 144 16.43 -18.38 1.03
N PHE A 145 16.76 -19.06 2.12
CA PHE A 145 18.12 -19.51 2.37
C PHE A 145 18.57 -20.59 1.40
N GLN A 146 17.68 -21.50 0.98
CA GLN A 146 17.98 -22.45 -0.08
C GLN A 146 18.22 -21.78 -1.43
N TYR A 147 17.51 -20.70 -1.74
CA TYR A 147 17.70 -19.91 -2.94
C TYR A 147 19.03 -19.15 -2.91
N ILE A 148 19.29 -18.38 -1.84
CA ILE A 148 20.54 -17.62 -1.65
C ILE A 148 21.75 -18.54 -1.68
N SER A 149 21.69 -19.69 -0.99
CA SER A 149 22.79 -20.68 -0.95
C SER A 149 23.16 -21.23 -2.33
N LYS A 150 22.28 -21.14 -3.32
CA LYS A 150 22.48 -21.65 -4.68
C LYS A 150 22.65 -20.54 -5.71
N CYS A 151 22.65 -19.27 -5.28
CA CYS A 151 22.67 -18.13 -6.18
C CYS A 151 24.11 -17.68 -6.44
N GLU A 152 24.63 -18.00 -7.62
CA GLU A 152 26.01 -17.65 -8.01
C GLU A 152 26.15 -16.18 -8.46
N GLU A 153 25.05 -15.53 -8.89
CA GLU A 153 25.07 -14.17 -9.47
C GLU A 153 23.98 -13.23 -8.93
N CYS A 154 23.63 -13.29 -7.65
CA CYS A 154 22.60 -12.40 -7.07
C CYS A 154 23.05 -10.92 -7.04
N LYS A 155 22.92 -10.19 -8.17
CA LYS A 155 23.20 -8.75 -8.31
C LYS A 155 22.22 -8.07 -9.26
N GLU A 156 21.02 -7.78 -8.77
CA GLU A 156 20.10 -6.81 -9.38
C GLU A 156 19.39 -6.01 -8.29
N LEU A 157 19.20 -4.71 -8.51
CA LEU A 157 18.48 -3.82 -7.60
C LEU A 157 17.36 -3.12 -8.37
N PHE A 158 16.12 -3.31 -7.90
CA PHE A 158 14.98 -2.53 -8.36
C PHE A 158 14.57 -1.54 -7.27
N THR A 159 14.71 -0.25 -7.57
CA THR A 159 14.40 0.84 -6.65
C THR A 159 13.07 1.48 -7.02
N LEU A 160 12.13 1.52 -6.08
CA LEU A 160 10.83 2.15 -6.28
C LEU A 160 10.72 3.42 -5.45
N LEU A 161 10.31 4.51 -6.10
CA LEU A 161 9.97 5.77 -5.43
C LEU A 161 8.46 5.82 -5.18
N ARG A 162 8.04 5.82 -3.92
CA ARG A 162 6.68 6.23 -3.54
C ARG A 162 6.64 7.75 -3.43
N THR A 163 5.79 8.39 -4.23
CA THR A 163 5.70 9.86 -4.26
C THR A 163 5.09 10.40 -2.96
N TYR A 164 5.23 11.72 -2.76
CA TYR A 164 4.87 12.43 -1.55
C TYR A 164 3.44 12.08 -1.09
N SER A 165 3.30 11.77 0.21
CA SER A 165 1.98 11.58 0.83
C SER A 165 1.61 12.87 1.56
N PRO A 166 0.48 13.50 1.23
CA PRO A 166 0.11 14.78 1.80
C PRO A 166 -0.44 14.68 3.22
N SER A 167 -0.38 15.81 3.92
CA SER A 167 -1.15 16.06 5.14
C SER A 167 -2.32 17.00 4.84
N HIS A 168 -3.36 16.93 5.66
CA HIS A 168 -4.59 17.73 5.49
C HIS A 168 -4.92 18.58 6.72
N PHE A 169 -3.92 19.21 7.33
CA PHE A 169 -4.18 20.18 8.39
C PHE A 169 -4.93 21.41 7.85
N GLU A 170 -6.07 21.70 8.46
CA GLU A 170 -6.85 22.92 8.28
C GLU A 170 -6.76 23.78 9.55
N LYS A 171 -6.74 25.11 9.37
CA LYS A 171 -6.67 26.12 10.44
C LYS A 171 -5.53 25.89 11.45
N GLY A 172 -4.37 25.49 10.94
CA GLY A 172 -3.17 25.26 11.72
C GLY A 172 -2.29 24.19 11.09
N SER A 173 -1.40 23.65 11.90
CA SER A 173 -0.40 22.64 11.61
C SER A 173 -0.36 21.63 12.77
N TRP A 174 0.51 20.63 12.63
CA TRP A 174 0.80 19.69 13.71
C TRP A 174 1.22 20.37 15.03
N PHE A 175 1.90 21.52 14.96
CA PHE A 175 2.52 22.16 16.12
C PHE A 175 1.63 23.19 16.84
N ASP A 176 0.62 23.72 16.16
CA ASP A 176 -0.21 24.83 16.67
C ASP A 176 -1.70 24.46 16.82
N GLY A 177 -2.06 23.19 16.63
CA GLY A 177 -3.41 22.67 16.87
C GLY A 177 -4.31 22.62 15.63
N GLY A 178 -3.75 22.52 14.43
CA GLY A 178 -4.50 22.26 13.20
C GLY A 178 -5.29 20.95 13.24
N TYR A 179 -6.32 20.84 12.40
CA TYR A 179 -7.22 19.68 12.40
C TYR A 179 -7.70 19.25 11.01
N CYS A 180 -8.25 18.04 10.91
CA CYS A 180 -8.85 17.46 9.71
C CYS A 180 -10.14 16.75 10.11
N ARG A 181 -11.29 17.35 9.77
CA ARG A 181 -12.62 16.85 10.19
C ARG A 181 -13.51 16.42 9.02
N ARG A 182 -12.99 16.46 7.80
CA ARG A 182 -13.75 16.04 6.62
C ARG A 182 -14.00 14.53 6.72
N SER A 183 -15.20 14.12 6.33
CA SER A 183 -15.63 12.70 6.37
C SER A 183 -15.74 12.07 4.98
N HIS A 184 -15.61 12.87 3.92
CA HIS A 184 -15.73 12.41 2.54
C HIS A 184 -14.53 12.90 1.70
N PRO A 185 -14.09 12.13 0.69
CA PRO A 185 -13.07 12.57 -0.24
C PRO A 185 -13.44 13.87 -0.94
N LEU A 186 -12.42 14.57 -1.43
CA LEU A 186 -12.61 15.66 -2.38
C LEU A 186 -13.08 15.08 -3.72
N GLU A 187 -14.04 15.76 -4.35
CA GLU A 187 -14.71 15.27 -5.56
C GLU A 187 -13.74 15.07 -6.74
N ASN A 188 -12.77 15.96 -6.89
CA ASN A 188 -11.79 15.97 -7.97
C ASN A 188 -10.63 16.93 -7.65
N GLU A 189 -9.61 16.94 -8.52
CA GLU A 189 -8.44 17.81 -8.40
C GLU A 189 -8.80 19.30 -8.36
N GLU A 190 -9.84 19.74 -9.08
CA GLU A 190 -10.21 21.16 -9.11
C GLU A 190 -10.85 21.61 -7.80
N ASN A 191 -11.67 20.75 -7.20
CA ASN A 191 -12.19 20.93 -5.86
C ASN A 191 -11.04 21.01 -4.85
N ALA A 192 -9.98 20.20 -5.02
CA ALA A 192 -8.81 20.22 -4.15
C ALA A 192 -7.98 21.50 -4.30
N LYS A 193 -7.72 21.95 -5.54
CA LYS A 193 -7.05 23.24 -5.81
C LYS A 193 -7.81 24.43 -5.21
N GLN A 194 -9.13 24.36 -5.19
CA GLN A 194 -9.98 25.41 -4.62
C GLN A 194 -10.00 25.36 -3.08
N LYS A 195 -10.30 24.18 -2.49
CA LYS A 195 -10.54 24.04 -1.05
C LYS A 195 -9.25 23.93 -0.22
N LEU A 196 -8.18 23.40 -0.80
CA LEU A 196 -6.89 23.15 -0.15
C LEU A 196 -5.72 23.65 -1.02
N ARG A 197 -5.83 24.89 -1.53
CA ARG A 197 -4.89 25.47 -2.49
C ARG A 197 -3.42 25.32 -2.09
N SER A 198 -3.09 25.64 -0.84
CA SER A 198 -1.71 25.59 -0.34
C SER A 198 -1.21 24.15 -0.26
N GLN A 199 -2.01 23.24 0.30
CA GLN A 199 -1.66 21.82 0.43
C GLN A 199 -1.53 21.16 -0.94
N TRP A 200 -2.43 21.47 -1.89
CA TRP A 200 -2.34 21.01 -3.27
C TRP A 200 -1.03 21.47 -3.92
N LYS A 201 -0.72 22.76 -3.81
CA LYS A 201 0.52 23.33 -4.36
C LYS A 201 1.76 22.64 -3.79
N THR A 202 1.86 22.49 -2.48
CA THR A 202 2.98 21.77 -1.84
C THR A 202 3.05 20.31 -2.26
N CYS A 203 1.90 19.64 -2.39
CA CYS A 203 1.83 18.25 -2.81
C CYS A 203 2.38 18.05 -4.23
N GLU A 204 1.98 18.91 -5.16
CA GLU A 204 2.49 18.90 -6.54
C GLU A 204 3.97 19.28 -6.61
N GLU A 205 4.40 20.33 -5.91
CA GLU A 205 5.82 20.74 -5.89
C GLU A 205 6.73 19.61 -5.40
N PHE A 206 6.35 18.94 -4.30
CA PHE A 206 7.16 17.86 -3.73
C PHE A 206 7.17 16.63 -4.64
N ARG A 207 6.01 16.30 -5.24
CA ARG A 207 5.89 15.23 -6.24
C ARG A 207 6.76 15.50 -7.46
N GLU A 208 6.73 16.72 -8.01
CA GLU A 208 7.51 17.10 -9.20
C GLU A 208 9.00 16.98 -8.96
N VAL A 209 9.51 17.51 -7.84
CA VAL A 209 10.93 17.38 -7.46
C VAL A 209 11.33 15.91 -7.35
N GLN A 210 10.53 15.09 -6.66
CA GLN A 210 10.76 13.66 -6.52
C GLN A 210 10.86 12.93 -7.87
N LEU A 211 9.94 13.22 -8.79
CA LEU A 211 9.93 12.61 -10.13
C LEU A 211 11.09 13.11 -10.99
N GLU A 212 11.46 14.38 -10.86
CA GLU A 212 12.59 14.96 -11.58
C GLU A 212 13.92 14.31 -11.17
N GLU A 213 14.18 14.17 -9.86
CA GLU A 213 15.42 13.54 -9.36
C GLU A 213 15.51 12.07 -9.78
N LEU A 214 14.41 11.32 -9.70
CA LEU A 214 14.40 9.94 -10.20
C LEU A 214 14.66 9.89 -11.71
N GLY A 215 14.09 10.84 -12.46
CA GLY A 215 14.34 10.99 -13.89
C GLY A 215 15.81 11.25 -14.21
N ARG A 216 16.51 12.05 -13.40
CA ARG A 216 17.95 12.28 -13.55
C ARG A 216 18.75 11.00 -13.33
N VAL A 217 18.46 10.26 -12.25
CA VAL A 217 19.15 9.00 -11.96
C VAL A 217 18.90 7.96 -13.04
N ARG A 218 17.67 7.86 -13.57
CA ARG A 218 17.32 6.95 -14.68
C ARG A 218 18.11 7.26 -15.95
N ARG A 219 18.28 8.53 -16.31
CA ARG A 219 19.04 8.94 -17.51
C ARG A 219 20.54 8.68 -17.38
N ASN A 220 21.05 8.70 -16.15
CA ASN A 220 22.47 8.51 -15.85
C ASN A 220 22.80 7.06 -15.46
N GLU A 221 21.84 6.13 -15.51
CA GLU A 221 22.11 4.71 -15.26
C GLU A 221 22.83 4.10 -16.45
N GLU A 222 24.05 3.64 -16.20
CA GLU A 222 24.88 2.95 -17.19
C GLU A 222 25.00 1.48 -16.77
N GLY A 223 24.65 0.57 -17.68
CA GLY A 223 24.88 -0.87 -17.51
C GLY A 223 23.64 -1.73 -17.21
N GLY A 224 22.43 -1.15 -17.10
CA GLY A 224 21.16 -1.87 -17.06
C GLY A 224 20.95 -2.76 -15.83
N ARG A 225 21.81 -2.64 -14.82
CA ARG A 225 21.79 -3.48 -13.60
C ARG A 225 20.92 -2.88 -12.49
N LYS A 226 20.59 -1.59 -12.59
CA LYS A 226 19.73 -0.89 -11.64
C LYS A 226 18.46 -0.44 -12.34
N ARG A 227 17.33 -0.94 -11.85
CA ARG A 227 16.01 -0.57 -12.34
C ARG A 227 15.38 0.45 -11.41
N TYR A 228 14.55 1.33 -11.96
CA TYR A 228 13.85 2.35 -11.19
C TYR A 228 12.38 2.42 -11.59
N GLY A 229 11.47 2.44 -10.62
CA GLY A 229 10.01 2.54 -10.80
C GLY A 229 9.40 3.62 -9.90
N VAL A 230 8.14 3.95 -10.14
CA VAL A 230 7.40 4.97 -9.37
C VAL A 230 6.07 4.40 -8.92
N VAL A 231 5.81 4.44 -7.62
CA VAL A 231 4.49 4.22 -7.02
C VAL A 231 3.89 5.61 -6.78
N ASP A 232 3.20 6.17 -7.78
CA ASP A 232 2.73 7.55 -7.73
C ASP A 232 1.36 7.67 -7.03
N VAL A 233 1.36 8.20 -5.81
CA VAL A 233 0.21 8.20 -4.91
C VAL A 233 -0.26 9.60 -4.51
N SER A 234 0.51 10.66 -4.81
CA SER A 234 0.29 11.99 -4.20
C SER A 234 -1.07 12.57 -4.53
N ARG A 235 -1.46 12.58 -5.82
CA ARG A 235 -2.75 13.14 -6.26
C ARG A 235 -3.94 12.33 -5.74
N ALA A 236 -3.87 11.00 -5.86
CA ALA A 236 -4.89 10.13 -5.30
C ALA A 236 -5.05 10.34 -3.78
N SER A 237 -3.95 10.47 -3.05
CA SER A 237 -3.95 10.66 -1.59
C SER A 237 -4.41 12.07 -1.18
N MET A 238 -4.15 13.10 -2.01
CA MET A 238 -4.61 14.47 -1.80
C MET A 238 -6.13 14.59 -1.82
N LEU A 239 -6.83 13.69 -2.51
CA LEU A 239 -8.29 13.65 -2.48
C LEU A 239 -8.84 12.97 -1.21
N ARG A 240 -8.02 12.26 -0.43
CA ARG A 240 -8.45 11.43 0.71
C ARG A 240 -8.44 12.14 2.06
N VAL A 241 -8.92 13.37 2.07
CA VAL A 241 -9.05 14.20 3.30
C VAL A 241 -9.84 13.53 4.44
N ASP A 242 -10.64 12.52 4.12
CA ASP A 242 -11.48 11.71 5.00
C ASP A 242 -10.74 10.65 5.81
N ALA A 243 -9.59 10.17 5.31
CA ALA A 243 -8.99 8.92 5.76
C ALA A 243 -7.86 9.07 6.79
N HIS A 244 -7.66 10.26 7.33
CA HIS A 244 -6.76 10.49 8.46
C HIS A 244 -7.38 10.05 9.79
N PRO A 245 -6.57 9.59 10.77
CA PRO A 245 -7.02 9.36 12.14
C PRO A 245 -7.62 10.62 12.76
N GLY A 246 -7.07 11.79 12.47
CA GLY A 246 -7.53 13.05 13.02
C GLY A 246 -7.54 13.00 14.55
N PHE A 247 -8.66 13.41 15.14
CA PHE A 247 -8.83 13.41 16.60
C PHE A 247 -9.02 12.00 17.18
N TYR A 248 -9.31 10.99 16.35
CA TYR A 248 -9.38 9.61 16.85
C TYR A 248 -8.00 9.09 17.29
N TYR A 249 -6.91 9.75 16.86
CA TYR A 249 -5.57 9.56 17.44
C TYR A 249 -5.44 10.13 18.85
N SER A 250 -6.09 11.27 19.16
CA SER A 250 -6.00 11.96 20.46
C SER A 250 -6.51 11.11 21.62
N ASN A 251 -7.57 10.33 21.36
CA ASN A 251 -8.19 9.43 22.34
C ASN A 251 -7.20 8.42 22.96
N LEU A 252 -6.08 8.16 22.27
CA LEU A 252 -5.05 7.22 22.72
C LEU A 252 -3.91 7.88 23.50
N VAL A 253 -3.63 9.15 23.23
CA VAL A 253 -2.46 9.85 23.81
C VAL A 253 -2.80 10.72 25.02
N GLY A 254 -4.08 10.81 25.40
CA GLY A 254 -4.52 11.62 26.55
C GLY A 254 -4.19 13.12 26.42
N ARG A 255 -3.94 13.59 25.19
CA ARG A 255 -3.57 14.96 24.82
C ARG A 255 -4.38 15.39 23.59
N ASN A 256 -4.66 16.68 23.44
CA ASN A 256 -5.35 17.25 22.28
C ASN A 256 -4.46 17.29 21.02
N VAL A 257 -4.02 16.13 20.53
CA VAL A 257 -3.21 16.00 19.31
C VAL A 257 -4.06 15.41 18.19
N THR A 258 -4.17 16.13 17.08
CA THR A 258 -4.90 15.67 15.89
C THR A 258 -3.90 15.21 14.83
N ASP A 259 -4.00 13.95 14.40
CA ASP A 259 -3.11 13.42 13.35
C ASP A 259 -3.75 13.54 11.96
N CYS A 260 -3.30 14.54 11.20
CA CYS A 260 -3.69 14.77 9.81
C CYS A 260 -2.55 14.49 8.83
N LEU A 261 -1.52 13.75 9.29
CA LEU A 261 -0.36 13.37 8.50
C LEU A 261 -0.42 11.88 8.14
N HIS A 262 -0.62 11.01 9.14
CA HIS A 262 -0.69 9.56 8.96
C HIS A 262 -2.09 9.11 8.54
N TRP A 263 -2.22 7.86 8.11
CA TRP A 263 -3.45 7.30 7.57
C TRP A 263 -4.04 6.24 8.48
N CYS A 264 -5.38 6.21 8.53
CA CYS A 264 -6.11 5.09 9.10
C CYS A 264 -5.75 3.78 8.40
N MET A 265 -5.86 2.67 9.14
CA MET A 265 -5.63 1.32 8.64
C MET A 265 -6.79 0.39 9.01
N PRO A 266 -7.51 -0.23 8.04
CA PRO A 266 -7.35 -0.07 6.58
C PRO A 266 -7.58 1.36 6.07
N GLY A 267 -7.06 1.68 4.88
CA GLY A 267 -7.09 3.03 4.30
C GLY A 267 -6.19 3.24 3.05
N PRO A 268 -5.85 4.50 2.71
CA PRO A 268 -5.06 4.84 1.52
C PRO A 268 -3.73 4.08 1.32
N PRO A 269 -2.96 3.73 2.38
CA PRO A 269 -1.77 2.90 2.22
C PRO A 269 -2.03 1.53 1.57
N ASP A 270 -3.25 0.98 1.69
CA ASP A 270 -3.61 -0.26 1.01
C ASP A 270 -3.63 -0.07 -0.52
N MET A 271 -4.12 1.08 -1.00
CA MET A 271 -4.08 1.44 -2.42
C MET A 271 -2.65 1.67 -2.92
N TRP A 272 -1.76 2.22 -2.08
CA TRP A 272 -0.34 2.34 -2.44
C TRP A 272 0.29 0.96 -2.67
N ASN A 273 -0.10 -0.03 -1.87
CA ASN A 273 0.34 -1.41 -2.00
C ASN A 273 -0.31 -2.15 -3.19
N GLU A 274 -1.55 -1.81 -3.56
CA GLU A 274 -2.18 -2.25 -4.82
C GLU A 274 -1.36 -1.78 -6.03
N ILE A 275 -1.00 -0.48 -6.09
CA ILE A 275 -0.17 0.07 -7.18
C ILE A 275 1.23 -0.56 -7.18
N LEU A 276 1.85 -0.72 -6.00
CA LEU A 276 3.14 -1.40 -5.84
C LEU A 276 3.12 -2.80 -6.46
N LEU A 277 2.07 -3.59 -6.19
CA LEU A 277 1.95 -4.94 -6.74
C LEU A 277 1.87 -4.94 -8.27
N GLU A 278 1.10 -4.03 -8.87
CA GLU A 278 0.99 -3.97 -10.33
C GLU A 278 2.32 -3.56 -11.00
N ILE A 279 3.08 -2.65 -10.37
CA ILE A 279 4.43 -2.29 -10.86
C ILE A 279 5.38 -3.49 -10.74
N LEU A 280 5.34 -4.21 -9.62
CA LEU A 280 6.16 -5.41 -9.42
C LEU A 280 5.80 -6.54 -10.39
N LYS A 281 4.51 -6.72 -10.71
CA LYS A 281 4.06 -7.67 -11.74
C LYS A 281 4.66 -7.31 -13.10
N LYS A 282 4.55 -6.04 -13.51
CA LYS A 282 5.14 -5.55 -14.76
C LYS A 282 6.65 -5.77 -14.80
N ASP A 283 7.37 -5.48 -13.72
CA ASP A 283 8.81 -5.68 -13.64
C ASP A 283 9.22 -7.16 -13.65
N SER A 284 8.41 -8.05 -13.07
CA SER A 284 8.69 -9.50 -13.04
C SER A 284 8.51 -10.23 -14.37
N ILE A 285 7.88 -9.59 -15.35
CA ILE A 285 7.64 -10.11 -16.70
C ILE A 285 8.79 -9.74 -17.66
N ASN A 286 9.56 -8.70 -17.32
CA ASN A 286 10.74 -8.23 -18.07
C ASN A 286 12.03 -8.85 -17.54
#